data_AF-A0AAV4FHK3-F1
#
_entry.id   AF-A0AAV4FHK3-F1
#
_cell.length_a   1.000
_cell.length_b   1.000
_cell.length_c   1.000
_cell.angle_alpha   90.00
_cell.angle_beta   90.00
_cell.angle_gamma   90.00
#
_symmetry.space_group_name_H-M   'P 1'
#
loop_
_entity.id
_entity.type
_entity.pdbx_description
1 polymer ?
#
loop_
_entity_poly.entity_id
_entity_poly.type
_entity_poly.pdbx_seq_one_letter_code
_entity_poly.pdbx_strand_id
1 'polypeptide(L)'
;MSGKAHTVILPAPFPVNELPDRFGAFFQEKVNTIRASIDSCKTDRSPEHEPFLGNSFETFKSVSEKEVKDLITSSSPKSCDLDPLPTTVLLKHLDPLSSVITKIIKDSLTSGIVPNSFKQ
;
A
#
# COMPACT_ATOMS: atom_id res chain seq x y z
N MET A 1 39.09 0.27 -6.63
CA MET A 1 37.70 0.75 -6.67
C MET A 1 37.53 1.74 -5.52
N SER A 2 37.58 3.04 -5.80
CA SER A 2 37.53 4.07 -4.76
C SER A 2 36.09 4.57 -4.62
N GLY A 3 35.44 4.21 -3.51
CA GLY A 3 34.11 4.70 -3.18
C GLY A 3 34.19 6.17 -2.77
N LYS A 4 33.41 7.03 -3.43
CA LYS A 4 33.27 8.44 -3.04
C LYS A 4 32.66 8.49 -1.63
N ALA A 5 33.43 9.00 -0.67
CA ALA A 5 32.92 9.33 0.66
C ALA A 5 31.82 10.37 0.50
N HIS A 6 30.58 10.00 0.81
CA HIS A 6 29.48 10.95 0.88
C HIS A 6 29.60 11.66 2.23
N THR A 7 30.28 12.81 2.24
CA THR A 7 30.38 13.63 3.44
C THR A 7 28.97 14.10 3.79
N VAL A 8 28.46 13.65 4.94
CA VAL A 8 27.26 14.22 5.53
C VAL A 8 27.65 15.63 5.98
N ILE A 9 27.29 16.63 5.18
CA ILE A 9 27.43 18.03 5.55
C ILE A 9 26.34 18.29 6.60
N LEU A 10 26.70 18.17 7.87
CA LEU A 10 25.86 18.72 8.94
C LEU A 10 25.77 20.24 8.71
N PRO A 11 24.58 20.84 8.83
CA PRO A 11 24.50 22.29 8.73
C PRO A 11 25.35 22.91 9.84
N ALA A 12 26.01 24.03 9.51
CA ALA A 12 26.92 24.73 10.41
C ALA A 12 26.29 24.93 11.80
N PRO A 13 27.08 24.92 12.90
CA PRO A 13 26.55 25.10 14.24
C PRO A 13 25.78 26.42 14.32
N PHE A 14 24.46 26.31 14.40
CA PHE A 14 23.58 27.46 14.57
C PHE A 14 23.53 27.83 16.05
N PRO A 15 23.26 29.12 16.37
CA PRO A 15 22.92 29.50 17.73
C PRO A 15 21.73 28.66 18.22
N VAL A 16 21.91 27.91 19.31
CA VAL A 16 20.90 26.95 19.83
C VAL A 16 19.58 27.66 20.15
N ASN A 17 19.66 28.92 20.55
CA ASN A 17 18.53 29.79 20.85
C ASN A 17 17.70 30.20 19.61
N GLU A 18 18.23 30.08 18.39
CA GLU A 18 17.52 30.42 17.14
C GLU A 18 17.01 29.17 16.40
N LEU A 19 17.46 27.98 16.80
CA LEU A 19 17.14 26.74 16.12
C LEU A 19 15.63 26.41 16.14
N PRO A 20 14.89 26.53 17.26
CA PRO A 20 13.46 26.23 17.30
C PRO A 20 12.64 27.10 16.34
N ASP A 21 12.94 28.40 16.28
CA ASP A 21 12.25 29.36 15.43
C ASP A 21 12.50 29.06 13.95
N ARG A 22 13.74 28.69 13.60
CA ARG A 22 14.10 28.31 12.23
C ARG A 22 13.47 26.99 11.80
N PHE A 23 13.42 25.99 12.69
CA PHE A 23 12.69 24.74 12.44
C PHE A 23 11.20 25.02 12.21
N GLY A 24 10.60 25.84 13.07
CA GLY A 24 9.20 26.27 12.94
C GLY A 24 8.94 26.96 11.60
N ALA A 25 9.77 27.93 11.23
CA ALA A 25 9.67 28.67 9.98
C ALA A 25 9.82 27.75 8.75
N PHE A 26 10.80 26.86 8.75
CA PHE A 26 11.02 25.91 7.65
C PHE A 26 9.81 25.01 7.40
N PHE A 27 9.23 24.42 8.45
CA PHE A 27 8.08 23.54 8.28
C PHE A 27 6.80 24.30 7.92
N GLN A 28 6.61 25.52 8.45
CA GLN A 28 5.50 26.39 8.05
C GLN A 28 5.59 26.77 6.57
N GLU A 29 6.77 27.19 6.12
CA GLU A 29 7.02 27.51 4.71
C GLU A 29 6.77 26.29 3.83
N LYS A 30 7.34 25.12 4.18
CA LYS A 30 7.12 23.88 3.44
C LYS A 30 5.64 23.51 3.31
N VAL A 31 4.86 23.62 4.39
CA VAL A 31 3.42 23.37 4.36
C VAL A 31 2.70 24.37 3.45
N ASN A 32 3.05 25.65 3.52
CA ASN A 32 2.46 26.68 2.70
C ASN A 32 2.79 26.49 1.21
N THR A 33 4.04 26.14 0.88
CA THR A 33 4.46 25.82 -0.48
C THR A 33 3.69 24.63 -1.05
N ILE A 34 3.53 23.55 -0.28
CA ILE A 34 2.76 22.38 -0.72
C ILE A 34 1.30 22.74 -0.98
N ARG A 35 0.66 23.50 -0.07
CA ARG A 35 -0.73 23.95 -0.24
C ARG A 35 -0.90 24.84 -1.47
N ALA A 36 -0.03 25.83 -1.64
CA ALA A 36 -0.03 26.71 -2.80
C ALA A 36 0.17 25.93 -4.11
N SER A 37 1.05 24.92 -4.12
CA SER A 37 1.25 24.04 -5.27
C SER A 37 -0.01 23.25 -5.60
N ILE A 38 -0.68 22.65 -4.61
CA ILE A 38 -1.95 21.92 -4.81
C ILE A 38 -3.04 22.85 -5.33
N ASP A 39 -3.14 24.05 -4.77
CA ASP A 39 -4.14 25.04 -5.18
C ASP A 39 -3.86 25.59 -6.58
N SER A 40 -2.59 25.74 -6.97
CA SER A 40 -2.21 26.14 -8.33
C SER A 40 -2.52 25.08 -9.38
N CYS A 41 -2.61 23.81 -9.00
CA CYS A 41 -3.03 22.73 -9.89
C CYS A 41 -4.55 22.70 -10.14
N LYS A 42 -5.34 23.60 -9.54
CA LYS A 42 -6.80 23.65 -9.71
C LYS A 42 -7.27 24.28 -11.03
N THR A 43 -6.37 24.70 -11.91
CA THR A 43 -6.73 25.32 -13.21
C THR A 43 -6.84 24.38 -14.39
N ASP A 44 -6.57 23.09 -14.25
CA ASP A 44 -7.10 22.12 -15.19
C ASP A 44 -8.35 21.53 -14.57
N ARG A 45 -9.50 22.10 -14.93
CA ARG A 45 -10.71 21.27 -15.03
C ARG A 45 -10.25 20.05 -15.79
N SER A 46 -10.25 18.90 -15.14
CA SER A 46 -9.97 17.62 -15.79
C SER A 46 -10.64 17.71 -17.17
N PRO A 47 -9.94 17.44 -18.29
CA PRO A 47 -10.67 17.16 -19.52
C PRO A 47 -11.78 16.21 -19.10
N GLU A 48 -13.03 16.56 -19.42
CA GLU A 48 -14.19 15.73 -19.11
C GLU A 48 -13.73 14.30 -19.38
N HIS A 49 -13.63 13.49 -18.32
CA HIS A 49 -12.97 12.19 -18.44
C HIS A 49 -13.66 11.49 -19.60
N GLU A 50 -12.93 11.30 -20.70
CA GLU A 50 -13.47 10.65 -21.88
C GLU A 50 -14.13 9.35 -21.39
N PRO A 51 -15.42 9.14 -21.69
CA PRO A 51 -16.13 8.00 -21.14
C PRO A 51 -15.34 6.74 -21.48
N PHE A 52 -15.16 5.86 -20.50
CA PHE A 52 -14.43 4.63 -20.72
C PHE A 52 -15.10 3.82 -21.83
N LEU A 53 -14.44 3.74 -23.00
CA LEU A 53 -14.92 3.02 -24.18
C LEU A 53 -14.53 1.53 -24.17
N GLY A 54 -13.92 1.04 -23.08
CA GLY A 54 -13.50 -0.35 -22.96
C GLY A 54 -14.62 -1.27 -22.48
N ASN A 55 -14.30 -2.56 -22.36
CA ASN A 55 -15.24 -3.55 -21.86
C ASN A 55 -15.42 -3.41 -20.34
N SER A 56 -16.66 -3.51 -19.87
CA SER A 56 -16.96 -3.59 -18.44
C SER A 56 -16.33 -4.83 -17.82
N PHE A 57 -15.73 -4.68 -16.65
CA PHE A 57 -15.23 -5.81 -15.87
C PHE A 57 -16.39 -6.40 -15.05
N GLU A 58 -17.07 -7.38 -15.63
CA GLU A 58 -18.30 -7.92 -15.04
C GLU A 58 -18.07 -9.15 -14.15
N THR A 59 -16.98 -9.90 -14.39
CA THR A 59 -16.76 -11.17 -13.72
C THR A 59 -15.29 -11.41 -13.40
N PHE A 60 -15.05 -12.09 -12.28
CA PHE A 60 -13.74 -12.64 -11.95
C PHE A 60 -13.59 -14.03 -12.54
N LYS A 61 -12.40 -14.33 -13.06
CA LYS A 61 -12.03 -15.68 -13.44
C LYS A 61 -12.01 -16.57 -12.20
N SER A 62 -12.53 -17.79 -12.30
CA SER A 62 -12.42 -18.78 -11.24
C SER A 62 -10.95 -19.10 -10.98
N VAL A 63 -10.59 -19.20 -9.69
CA VAL A 63 -9.28 -19.65 -9.23
C VAL A 63 -9.24 -21.16 -9.01
N SER A 64 -8.11 -21.79 -9.30
CA SER A 64 -7.82 -23.20 -9.02
C SER A 64 -7.02 -23.36 -7.72
N GLU A 65 -7.09 -24.56 -7.12
CA GLU A 65 -6.28 -24.86 -5.93
C GLU A 65 -4.79 -24.77 -6.19
N LYS A 66 -4.34 -25.15 -7.40
CA LYS A 66 -2.93 -25.03 -7.80
C LYS A 66 -2.48 -23.57 -7.80
N GLU A 67 -3.25 -22.68 -8.43
CA GLU A 67 -2.94 -21.24 -8.44
C GLU A 67 -2.87 -20.66 -7.03
N VAL A 68 -3.77 -21.10 -6.14
CA VAL A 68 -3.77 -20.67 -4.73
C VAL A 68 -2.55 -21.19 -3.97
N LYS A 69 -2.15 -22.45 -4.16
CA LYS A 69 -0.92 -23.01 -3.58
C LYS A 69 0.32 -22.28 -4.07
N ASP A 70 0.43 -22.07 -5.38
CA ASP A 70 1.55 -21.38 -6.01
C ASP A 70 1.64 -19.92 -5.51
N LEU A 71 0.49 -19.26 -5.33
CA LEU A 71 0.42 -17.91 -4.76
C LEU A 71 0.88 -17.87 -3.29
N ILE A 72 0.38 -18.79 -2.45
CA ILE A 72 0.73 -18.83 -1.03
C ILE A 72 2.22 -19.13 -0.84
N THR A 73 2.77 -20.05 -1.62
CA THR A 73 4.18 -20.46 -1.52
C THR A 73 5.16 -19.41 -2.06
N SER A 74 4.76 -18.61 -3.06
CA SER A 74 5.57 -17.51 -3.59
C SER A 74 5.51 -16.23 -2.73
N SER A 75 4.54 -16.15 -1.82
CA SER A 75 4.37 -15.00 -0.93
C SER A 75 5.36 -15.01 0.24
N SER A 76 5.76 -13.83 0.70
CA SER A 76 6.58 -13.73 1.92
C SER A 76 5.80 -14.25 3.13
N PRO A 77 6.38 -15.07 4.02
CA PRO A 77 5.68 -15.67 5.15
C PRO A 77 5.49 -14.65 6.29
N LYS A 78 4.61 -13.68 6.09
CA LYS A 78 4.24 -12.65 7.06
C LYS A 78 3.04 -13.11 7.88
N SER A 79 2.96 -12.69 9.13
CA SER A 79 1.84 -12.97 10.03
C SER A 79 1.54 -11.71 10.84
N CYS A 80 0.29 -11.52 11.22
CA CYS A 80 -0.22 -10.46 12.09
C CYS A 80 -0.86 -11.07 13.34
N ASP A 81 -0.91 -10.31 14.44
CA ASP A 81 -1.57 -10.73 15.68
C ASP A 81 -3.09 -10.89 15.53
N LEU A 82 -3.68 -10.25 14.50
CA LEU A 82 -5.10 -10.38 14.15
C LEU A 82 -5.38 -11.60 13.25
N ASP A 83 -4.34 -12.26 12.74
CA ASP A 83 -4.55 -13.42 11.86
C ASP A 83 -5.04 -14.61 12.70
N PRO A 84 -6.12 -15.29 12.28
CA PRO A 84 -6.64 -16.44 13.01
C PRO A 84 -5.70 -17.66 12.91
N LEU A 85 -4.78 -17.66 11.95
CA LEU A 85 -3.85 -18.76 11.68
C LEU A 85 -2.45 -18.20 11.38
N PRO A 86 -1.44 -18.52 12.18
CA PRO A 86 -0.07 -18.15 11.88
C PRO A 86 0.40 -18.75 10.56
N THR A 87 1.10 -17.96 9.75
CA THR A 87 1.53 -18.37 8.40
C THR A 87 2.42 -19.61 8.38
N THR A 88 3.20 -19.84 9.43
CA THR A 88 4.01 -21.06 9.57
C THR A 88 3.16 -22.33 9.71
N VAL A 89 1.99 -22.23 10.36
CA VAL A 89 1.04 -23.34 10.51
C VAL A 89 0.31 -23.58 9.20
N LEU A 90 -0.09 -22.51 8.51
CA LEU A 90 -0.67 -22.57 7.17
C LEU A 90 0.24 -23.31 6.21
N LEU A 91 1.51 -22.92 6.11
CA LEU A 91 2.46 -23.53 5.16
C LEU A 91 2.70 -25.02 5.46
N LYS A 92 2.74 -25.42 6.73
CA LYS A 92 2.86 -26.85 7.13
C LYS A 92 1.66 -27.70 6.73
N HIS A 93 0.48 -27.10 6.62
CA HIS A 93 -0.79 -27.78 6.32
C HIS A 93 -1.43 -27.23 5.06
N LEU A 94 -0.61 -26.78 4.10
CA LEU A 94 -1.12 -26.11 2.91
C LEU A 94 -2.02 -27.03 2.10
N ASP A 95 -1.60 -28.29 1.89
CA ASP A 95 -2.37 -29.26 1.11
C ASP A 95 -3.81 -29.46 1.60
N PRO A 96 -4.06 -29.79 2.88
CA PRO A 96 -5.43 -29.94 3.37
C PRO A 96 -6.20 -28.62 3.46
N LEU A 97 -5.53 -27.47 3.59
CA LEU A 97 -6.18 -26.16 3.72
C LEU A 97 -6.47 -25.49 2.37
N SER A 98 -5.82 -25.93 1.29
CA SER A 98 -5.90 -25.28 -0.02
C SER A 98 -7.31 -25.22 -0.55
N SER A 99 -8.07 -26.31 -0.48
CA SER A 99 -9.46 -26.36 -0.95
C SER A 99 -10.36 -25.35 -0.25
N VAL A 100 -10.20 -25.22 1.07
CA VAL A 100 -10.95 -24.27 1.90
C VAL A 100 -10.59 -22.84 1.55
N ILE A 101 -9.31 -22.52 1.42
CA ILE A 101 -8.83 -21.17 1.07
C ILE A 101 -9.29 -20.80 -0.34
N THR A 102 -9.17 -21.71 -1.31
CA THR A 102 -9.67 -21.51 -2.67
C THR A 102 -11.17 -21.24 -2.68
N LYS A 103 -11.96 -21.95 -1.86
CA LYS A 103 -13.39 -21.69 -1.72
C LYS A 103 -13.66 -20.29 -1.15
N ILE A 104 -12.96 -19.90 -0.09
CA ILE A 104 -13.10 -18.55 0.51
C ILE A 104 -12.81 -17.47 -0.53
N ILE A 105 -11.73 -17.60 -1.30
CA ILE A 105 -11.37 -16.64 -2.36
C ILE A 105 -12.49 -16.58 -3.41
N LYS A 106 -12.97 -17.74 -3.88
CA LYS A 106 -14.04 -17.81 -4.88
C LYS A 106 -15.33 -17.14 -4.37
N ASP A 107 -15.77 -17.48 -3.17
CA ASP A 107 -16.98 -16.93 -2.57
C ASP A 107 -16.85 -15.40 -2.38
N SER A 108 -15.66 -14.92 -2.01
CA SER A 108 -15.37 -13.47 -1.91
C SER A 108 -15.45 -12.77 -3.27
N LEU A 109 -14.88 -13.36 -4.32
CA LEU A 109 -14.89 -12.79 -5.68
C LEU A 109 -16.29 -12.81 -6.30
N THR A 110 -17.07 -13.87 -6.05
CA THR A 110 -18.43 -14.01 -6.59
C THR A 110 -19.43 -13.13 -5.86
N SER A 111 -19.34 -13.02 -4.53
CA SER A 111 -20.26 -12.17 -3.76
C SER A 111 -19.92 -10.69 -3.88
N GLY A 112 -18.63 -10.34 -3.99
CA GLY A 112 -18.18 -8.95 -3.93
C GLY A 112 -18.45 -8.27 -2.58
N ILE A 113 -18.77 -9.04 -1.53
CA ILE A 113 -19.15 -8.50 -0.22
C ILE A 113 -17.93 -8.50 0.70
N VAL A 114 -17.51 -7.31 1.09
CA VAL A 114 -16.55 -7.14 2.19
C VAL A 114 -17.33 -7.00 3.52
N PRO A 115 -17.04 -7.83 4.54
CA PRO A 115 -17.60 -7.68 5.87
C PRO A 115 -17.41 -6.29 6.46
N ASN A 116 -18.40 -5.77 7.19
CA ASN A 116 -18.33 -4.42 7.78
C ASN A 116 -17.19 -4.26 8.79
N SER A 117 -16.76 -5.35 9.45
CA SER A 117 -15.61 -5.36 10.35
C SER A 117 -14.29 -4.97 9.66
N PHE A 118 -14.21 -5.09 8.34
CA PHE A 118 -13.01 -4.71 7.56
C PHE A 118 -13.13 -3.34 6.89
N LYS A 119 -14.22 -2.60 7.11
CA LYS A 119 -14.45 -1.26 6.54
C LYS A 119 -14.21 -0.12 7.54
N GLN A 120 -13.80 -0.45 8.76
CA GLN A 120 -13.59 0.53 9.82
C GLN A 120 -12.25 1.25 9.68
#